data_AF-U4QV93-F1
#
_entry.id   AF-U4QV93-F1
#
_cell.length_a   1.000
_cell.length_b   1.000
_cell.length_c   1.000
_cell.angle_alpha   90.00
_cell.angle_beta   90.00
_cell.angle_gamma   90.00
#
_symmetry.space_group_name_H-M   'P 1'
#
loop_
_entity.id
_entity.type
_entity.pdbx_description
1 polymer ?
#
loop_
_entity_poly.entity_id
_entity_poly.type
_entity_poly.pdbx_seq_one_letter_code
_entity_poly.pdbx_strand_id
1 'polypeptide(L)'
;MTRFARTLDYPDELSWLPDWRDASQYPPVEGTSGTRWAWEFLRRNPEYQKAYSELTHVVFHGHRYGSRGPAPILSWKVDGKDVLVTRGAILMARQPPSDEAIMEETRRLFNICERFHLIDGVRPPDPRSNEDPRLSFRAAWMRSYHHNKKHPGLTSSVPEGKILIEFDLDLSLEIQFKHAKEILKRAGVPAKEKYQPEKFPSYLRILDARTEEDPLSFEKIGKIVYPESSEPGSTSRKAYKIARLLRNSLFWKIPLLVD
;
A
#
# COMPACT_ATOMS: atom_id res chain seq x y z
N MET A 1 5.97 -28.68 33.50
CA MET A 1 6.31 -28.08 32.19
C MET A 1 5.59 -26.75 32.08
N THR A 2 6.21 -25.67 32.55
CA THR A 2 5.63 -24.32 32.58
C THR A 2 6.04 -23.61 31.29
N ARG A 3 5.09 -23.43 30.35
CA ARG A 3 5.32 -22.59 29.16
C ARG A 3 5.50 -21.15 29.62
N PHE A 4 6.72 -20.66 29.65
CA PHE A 4 7.01 -19.22 29.66
C PHE A 4 6.53 -18.66 28.32
N ALA A 5 5.28 -18.21 28.26
CA ALA A 5 4.89 -17.24 27.25
C ALA A 5 5.69 -15.98 27.57
N ARG A 6 6.79 -15.75 26.84
CA ARG A 6 7.37 -14.42 26.74
C ARG A 6 6.29 -13.55 26.12
N THR A 7 5.55 -12.82 26.94
CA THR A 7 4.96 -11.56 26.50
C THR A 7 6.13 -10.75 25.97
N LEU A 8 6.27 -10.70 24.65
CA LEU A 8 7.13 -9.73 24.02
C LEU A 8 6.61 -8.38 24.51
N ASP A 9 7.40 -7.70 25.33
CA ASP A 9 7.19 -6.30 25.70
C ASP A 9 7.29 -5.49 24.40
N TYR A 10 6.21 -5.50 23.61
CA TYR A 10 6.02 -4.55 22.54
C TYR A 10 5.75 -3.22 23.25
N PRO A 11 6.68 -2.24 23.21
CA PRO A 11 6.41 -0.91 23.73
C PRO A 11 5.14 -0.40 23.05
N ASP A 12 4.24 0.27 23.80
CA ASP A 12 2.97 0.87 23.36
C ASP A 12 2.86 0.88 21.83
N GLU A 13 2.03 -0.01 21.27
CA GLU A 13 2.08 -0.47 19.86
C GLU A 13 2.02 0.66 18.81
N LEU A 14 1.75 1.89 19.22
CA LEU A 14 1.60 3.08 18.39
C LEU A 14 2.53 4.26 18.76
N SER A 15 3.46 4.08 19.70
CA SER A 15 4.41 5.13 20.14
C SER A 15 5.32 5.67 19.03
N TRP A 16 5.42 4.94 17.90
CA TRP A 16 6.18 5.34 16.72
C TRP A 16 5.39 6.21 15.72
N LEU A 17 4.08 6.38 15.92
CA LEU A 17 3.28 7.29 15.09
C LEU A 17 3.54 8.75 15.47
N PRO A 18 3.51 9.67 14.49
CA PRO A 18 3.52 11.11 14.77
C PRO A 18 2.40 11.53 15.72
N ASP A 19 2.62 12.58 16.52
CA ASP A 19 1.54 13.27 17.23
C ASP A 19 0.65 13.96 16.21
N TRP A 20 -0.56 13.42 16.03
CA TRP A 20 -1.55 13.96 15.10
C TRP A 20 -1.95 15.41 15.37
N ARG A 21 -1.69 15.93 16.57
CA ARG A 21 -1.91 17.34 16.91
C ARG A 21 -0.87 18.24 16.27
N ASP A 22 0.35 17.75 16.06
CA ASP A 22 1.48 18.48 15.50
C ASP A 22 1.61 18.23 13.99
N ALA A 23 1.20 19.22 13.20
CA ALA A 23 1.28 19.12 11.74
C ALA A 23 2.72 19.01 11.20
N SER A 24 3.72 19.47 11.96
CA SER A 24 5.12 19.48 11.52
C SER A 24 5.77 18.09 11.51
N GLN A 25 5.15 17.11 12.18
CA GLN A 25 5.64 15.73 12.20
C GLN A 25 5.19 14.88 10.99
N TYR A 26 4.44 15.49 10.07
CA TYR A 26 3.99 14.86 8.83
C TYR A 26 4.83 15.38 7.66
N PRO A 27 5.00 14.60 6.57
CA PRO A 27 5.73 15.09 5.40
C PRO A 27 5.13 16.41 4.87
N PRO A 28 5.97 17.37 4.45
CA PRO A 28 5.48 18.62 3.87
C PRO A 28 4.76 18.33 2.54
N VAL A 29 3.75 19.13 2.18
CA VAL A 29 3.08 18.97 0.87
C VAL A 29 4.07 19.21 -0.26
N GLU A 30 4.86 20.27 -0.15
CA GLU A 30 5.88 20.63 -1.12
C GLU A 30 7.09 19.68 -1.00
N GLY A 31 7.51 19.13 -2.14
CA GLY A 31 8.69 18.25 -2.23
C GLY A 31 8.47 16.79 -1.81
N THR A 32 7.31 16.43 -1.25
CA THR A 32 7.02 15.02 -0.92
C THR A 32 6.51 14.27 -2.16
N SER A 33 7.25 13.24 -2.56
CA SER A 33 6.90 12.39 -3.71
C SER A 33 5.60 11.59 -3.49
N GLY A 34 4.94 11.20 -4.58
CA GLY A 34 3.78 10.32 -4.52
C GLY A 34 4.08 8.95 -3.91
N THR A 35 5.30 8.45 -4.11
CA THR A 35 5.78 7.21 -3.47
C THR A 35 5.88 7.35 -1.95
N ARG A 36 6.40 8.47 -1.45
CA ARG A 36 6.45 8.74 -0.02
C ARG A 36 5.05 8.84 0.57
N TRP A 37 4.12 9.50 -0.10
CA TRP A 37 2.73 9.56 0.34
C TRP A 37 2.06 8.17 0.38
N ALA A 38 2.24 7.39 -0.67
CA ALA A 38 1.75 6.01 -0.73
C ALA A 38 2.24 5.18 0.45
N TRP A 39 3.52 5.35 0.83
CA TRP A 39 4.08 4.70 1.99
C TRP A 39 3.43 5.13 3.30
N GLU A 40 3.24 6.44 3.52
CA GLU A 40 2.63 6.93 4.76
C GLU A 40 1.22 6.37 4.98
N PHE A 41 0.45 6.21 3.90
CA PHE A 41 -0.86 5.56 3.95
C PHE A 41 -0.72 4.05 4.17
N LEU A 42 0.14 3.34 3.43
CA LEU A 42 0.32 1.89 3.59
C LEU A 42 0.80 1.51 4.99
N ARG A 43 1.77 2.23 5.57
CA ARG A 43 2.35 1.89 6.87
C ARG A 43 1.36 2.01 8.04
N ARG A 44 0.24 2.71 7.84
CA ARG A 44 -0.90 2.84 8.77
C ARG A 44 -2.01 1.83 8.52
N ASN A 45 -1.91 1.02 7.47
CA ASN A 45 -2.90 0.00 7.16
C ASN A 45 -2.78 -1.16 8.18
N PRO A 46 -3.81 -1.45 8.98
CA PRO A 46 -3.73 -2.49 10.01
C PRO A 46 -3.52 -3.89 9.40
N GLU A 47 -4.03 -4.14 8.19
CA GLU A 47 -3.79 -5.40 7.50
C GLU A 47 -2.33 -5.54 7.07
N TYR A 48 -1.70 -4.43 6.65
CA TYR A 48 -0.27 -4.42 6.32
C TYR A 48 0.58 -4.64 7.57
N GLN A 49 0.28 -3.93 8.65
CA GLN A 49 0.99 -4.07 9.93
C GLN A 49 0.91 -5.49 10.47
N LYS A 50 -0.28 -6.11 10.43
CA LYS A 50 -0.48 -7.51 10.81
C LYS A 50 0.30 -8.47 9.91
N ALA A 51 0.21 -8.30 8.60
CA ALA A 51 0.93 -9.17 7.68
C ALA A 51 2.46 -9.04 7.84
N TYR A 52 2.94 -7.82 8.09
CA TYR A 52 4.34 -7.56 8.39
C TYR A 52 4.79 -8.17 9.71
N SER A 53 3.98 -8.08 10.78
CA SER A 53 4.34 -8.67 12.08
C SER A 53 4.45 -10.20 11.95
N GLU A 54 3.49 -10.85 11.29
CA GLU A 54 3.50 -12.29 10.97
C GLU A 54 4.76 -12.71 10.21
N LEU A 55 5.24 -11.88 9.28
CA LEU A 55 6.50 -12.10 8.55
C LEU A 55 7.73 -11.98 9.47
N THR A 56 7.76 -11.00 10.37
CA THR A 56 8.93 -10.78 11.26
C THR A 56 9.03 -11.75 12.43
N HIS A 57 7.93 -12.41 12.80
CA HIS A 57 7.91 -13.42 13.87
C HIS A 57 8.61 -14.73 13.48
N VAL A 58 8.86 -14.96 12.19
CA VAL A 58 9.73 -16.03 11.73
C VAL A 58 11.18 -15.60 12.01
N VAL A 59 11.73 -16.08 13.13
CA VAL A 59 13.06 -15.66 13.60
C VAL A 59 14.11 -16.04 12.56
N PHE A 60 14.59 -15.06 11.81
CA PHE A 60 15.81 -15.18 11.03
C PHE A 60 16.98 -15.44 11.99
N HIS A 61 17.41 -16.69 12.11
CA HIS A 61 18.69 -17.04 12.75
C HIS A 61 19.85 -16.68 11.81
N GLY A 62 19.89 -15.43 11.34
CA GLY A 62 20.94 -14.91 10.46
C GLY A 62 21.99 -14.16 11.26
N HIS A 63 23.22 -14.70 11.31
CA HIS A 63 24.38 -13.95 11.77
C HIS A 63 24.54 -12.66 10.95
N ARG A 64 24.62 -11.52 11.65
CA ARG A 64 24.98 -10.22 11.04
C ARG A 64 26.41 -10.30 10.53
N TYR A 65 26.60 -10.36 9.21
CA TYR A 65 27.92 -10.07 8.65
C TYR A 65 28.20 -8.57 8.68
N GLY A 66 29.45 -8.26 8.99
CA GLY A 66 29.99 -6.91 9.11
C GLY A 66 29.67 -6.03 7.90
N SER A 67 29.26 -4.82 8.24
CA SER A 67 28.87 -3.70 7.39
C SER A 67 29.82 -3.45 6.20
N ARG A 68 29.26 -3.38 4.99
CA ARG A 68 29.49 -2.33 3.96
C ARG A 68 28.81 -2.69 2.61
N GLY A 69 27.69 -2.04 2.28
CA GLY A 69 27.16 -1.96 0.88
C GLY A 69 25.92 -2.83 0.57
N PRO A 70 25.14 -2.48 -0.49
CA PRO A 70 23.68 -2.47 -0.41
C PRO A 70 22.96 -3.78 -0.77
N ALA A 71 21.81 -3.91 -0.10
CA ALA A 71 20.76 -4.92 -0.13
C ALA A 71 21.01 -6.14 0.77
N PRO A 72 20.15 -6.39 1.79
CA PRO A 72 20.09 -7.71 2.40
C PRO A 72 19.53 -8.67 1.34
N ILE A 73 20.44 -9.25 0.56
CA ILE A 73 20.16 -10.51 -0.12
C ILE A 73 19.92 -11.49 1.02
N LEU A 74 18.79 -12.19 0.97
CA LEU A 74 18.55 -13.32 1.86
C LEU A 74 19.64 -14.36 1.55
N SER A 75 20.71 -14.37 2.33
CA SER A 75 21.77 -15.37 2.27
C SER A 75 21.46 -16.46 3.29
N TRP A 76 21.33 -17.70 2.84
CA TRP A 76 21.10 -18.87 3.68
C TRP A 76 22.29 -19.80 3.58
N LYS A 77 22.58 -20.58 4.62
CA LYS A 77 23.56 -21.67 4.52
C LYS A 77 22.86 -23.00 4.27
N VAL A 78 23.21 -23.67 3.19
CA VAL A 78 22.87 -25.07 2.92
C VAL A 78 24.18 -25.85 2.87
N ASP A 79 24.35 -26.86 3.72
CA ASP A 79 25.59 -27.65 3.86
C ASP A 79 26.87 -26.81 4.07
N GLY A 80 26.76 -25.73 4.85
CA GLY A 80 27.89 -24.84 5.16
C GLY A 80 28.28 -23.87 4.03
N LYS A 81 27.60 -23.92 2.87
CA LYS A 81 27.81 -23.01 1.74
C LYS A 81 26.72 -21.94 1.68
N ASP A 82 27.12 -20.70 1.42
CA ASP A 82 26.21 -19.56 1.31
C ASP A 82 25.44 -19.61 -0.03
N VAL A 83 24.11 -19.56 0.04
CA VAL A 83 23.21 -19.50 -1.11
C VAL A 83 22.52 -18.13 -1.11
N LEU A 84 22.79 -17.35 -2.16
CA LEU A 84 22.15 -16.06 -2.42
C LEU A 84 20.78 -16.30 -3.03
N VAL A 85 19.71 -15.93 -2.32
CA VAL A 85 18.34 -16.11 -2.82
C VAL A 85 17.85 -14.79 -3.40
N THR A 86 17.92 -14.68 -4.73
CA THR A 86 17.16 -13.69 -5.51
C THR A 86 16.01 -14.39 -6.23
N ARG A 87 14.97 -13.65 -6.65
CA ARG A 87 13.90 -14.19 -7.50
C ARG A 87 14.45 -14.92 -8.73
N GLY A 88 15.53 -14.39 -9.31
CA GLY A 88 16.28 -15.04 -10.39
C GLY A 88 16.88 -16.37 -9.96
N ALA A 89 17.44 -16.47 -8.75
CA ALA A 89 18.00 -17.71 -8.23
C ALA A 89 16.94 -18.78 -7.93
N ILE A 90 15.76 -18.45 -7.39
CA ILE A 90 14.70 -19.46 -7.15
C ILE A 90 14.10 -19.95 -8.46
N LEU A 91 13.82 -19.06 -9.41
CA LEU A 91 13.23 -19.42 -10.70
C LEU A 91 14.23 -20.09 -11.67
N MET A 92 15.54 -19.83 -11.52
CA MET A 92 16.60 -20.39 -12.39
C MET A 92 17.35 -21.56 -11.74
N ALA A 93 17.15 -21.84 -10.45
CA ALA A 93 17.72 -23.02 -9.82
C ALA A 93 17.05 -24.28 -10.40
N ARG A 94 17.86 -25.14 -11.03
CA ARG A 94 17.41 -26.43 -11.55
C ARG A 94 16.84 -27.36 -10.46
N GLN A 95 17.14 -27.08 -9.19
CA GLN A 95 16.50 -27.69 -8.04
C GLN A 95 16.24 -26.58 -7.01
N PRO A 96 14.97 -26.22 -6.73
CA PRO A 96 14.66 -25.31 -5.63
C PRO A 96 15.16 -25.94 -4.32
N PRO A 97 15.52 -25.13 -3.31
CA PRO A 97 15.81 -25.68 -1.98
C PRO A 97 14.63 -26.58 -1.57
N SER A 98 14.93 -27.84 -1.25
CA SER A 98 13.91 -28.85 -0.87
C SER A 98 13.29 -28.58 0.51
N ASP A 99 13.69 -27.49 1.16
CA ASP A 99 13.25 -27.14 2.49
C ASP A 99 11.88 -26.44 2.39
N GLU A 100 10.83 -27.18 2.77
CA GLU A 100 9.44 -26.73 2.77
C GLU A 100 9.26 -25.41 3.52
N ALA A 101 10.07 -25.16 4.57
CA ALA A 101 10.06 -23.91 5.32
C ALA A 101 10.44 -22.69 4.46
N ILE A 102 11.40 -22.84 3.54
CA ILE A 102 11.86 -21.75 2.66
C ILE A 102 10.77 -21.42 1.63
N MET A 103 10.11 -22.43 1.09
CA MET A 103 9.04 -22.25 0.12
C MET A 103 7.80 -21.60 0.75
N GLU A 104 7.47 -21.98 1.98
CA GLU A 104 6.37 -21.35 2.73
C GLU A 104 6.67 -19.88 3.06
N GLU A 105 7.88 -19.55 3.52
CA GLU A 105 8.26 -18.16 3.79
C GLU A 105 8.28 -17.30 2.51
N THR A 106 8.81 -17.85 1.41
CA THR A 106 8.79 -17.19 0.10
C THR A 106 7.35 -16.92 -0.36
N ARG A 107 6.45 -17.89 -0.17
CA ARG A 107 5.02 -17.76 -0.48
C ARG A 107 4.37 -16.67 0.37
N ARG A 108 4.66 -16.60 1.66
CA ARG A 108 4.16 -15.53 2.55
C ARG A 108 4.62 -14.16 2.10
N LEU A 109 5.91 -13.98 1.84
CA LEU A 109 6.46 -12.73 1.34
C LEU A 109 5.78 -12.31 0.02
N PHE A 110 5.63 -13.25 -0.91
CA PHE A 110 4.97 -13.01 -2.19
C PHE A 110 3.52 -12.58 -1.99
N ASN A 111 2.77 -13.28 -1.13
CA ASN A 111 1.38 -12.94 -0.83
C ASN A 111 1.24 -11.53 -0.24
N ILE A 112 2.16 -11.11 0.62
CA ILE A 112 2.18 -9.73 1.16
C ILE A 112 2.45 -8.73 0.04
N CYS A 113 3.49 -8.96 -0.78
CA CYS A 113 3.81 -8.08 -1.89
C CYS A 113 2.65 -7.95 -2.87
N GLU A 114 2.02 -9.06 -3.24
CA GLU A 114 0.87 -9.08 -4.14
C GLU A 114 -0.33 -8.32 -3.54
N ARG A 115 -0.72 -8.65 -2.30
CA ARG A 115 -1.85 -8.03 -1.60
C ARG A 115 -1.72 -6.52 -1.47
N PHE A 116 -0.50 -6.02 -1.22
CA PHE A 116 -0.24 -4.60 -1.04
C PHE A 116 0.39 -3.92 -2.27
N HIS A 117 0.30 -4.58 -3.43
CA HIS A 117 0.80 -4.05 -4.71
C HIS A 117 2.27 -3.62 -4.69
N LEU A 118 3.08 -4.20 -3.82
CA LEU A 118 4.53 -4.01 -3.80
C LEU A 118 5.15 -4.82 -4.94
N ILE A 119 6.22 -4.29 -5.53
CA ILE A 119 6.93 -5.01 -6.58
C ILE A 119 7.74 -6.17 -6.00
N ASP A 120 7.61 -7.33 -6.65
CA ASP A 120 8.23 -8.58 -6.24
C ASP A 120 9.74 -8.43 -6.04
N GLY A 121 10.24 -8.95 -4.92
CA GLY A 121 11.67 -8.95 -4.60
C GLY A 121 12.13 -7.78 -3.73
N VAL A 122 11.25 -6.82 -3.44
CA VAL A 122 11.49 -5.82 -2.39
C VAL A 122 10.92 -6.35 -1.08
N ARG A 123 11.75 -6.50 -0.04
CA ARG A 123 11.26 -6.79 1.30
C ARG A 123 10.30 -5.66 1.71
N PRO A 124 9.07 -5.96 2.16
CA PRO A 124 8.16 -4.95 2.67
C PRO A 124 8.89 -4.11 3.74
N PRO A 125 8.88 -2.78 3.65
CA PRO A 125 9.53 -1.93 4.63
C PRO A 125 8.83 -2.04 6.00
N ASP A 126 9.61 -1.90 7.08
CA ASP A 126 9.05 -1.89 8.44
C ASP A 126 8.03 -0.74 8.57
N PRO A 127 6.76 -1.00 8.93
CA PRO A 127 5.76 0.04 9.07
C PRO A 127 6.16 1.12 10.06
N ARG A 128 7.06 0.83 11.00
CA ARG A 128 7.60 1.79 11.98
C ARG A 128 8.70 2.68 11.41
N SER A 129 9.32 2.30 10.30
CA SER A 129 10.37 3.09 9.67
C SER A 129 9.80 4.39 9.10
N ASN A 130 10.44 5.50 9.46
CA ASN A 130 10.14 6.80 8.88
C ASN A 130 11.02 7.12 7.66
N GLU A 131 11.90 6.21 7.24
CA GLU A 131 12.73 6.40 6.04
C GLU A 131 11.87 6.39 4.78
N ASP A 132 12.26 7.18 3.77
CA ASP A 132 11.61 7.12 2.45
C ASP A 132 11.92 5.76 1.83
N PRO A 133 10.93 4.84 1.78
CA PRO A 133 11.26 3.51 1.38
C PRO A 133 11.45 3.54 -0.14
N ARG A 134 12.48 2.83 -0.62
CA ARG A 134 12.67 2.58 -2.05
C ARG A 134 11.61 1.59 -2.53
N LEU A 135 10.34 2.00 -2.45
CA LEU A 135 9.20 1.24 -2.89
C LEU A 135 8.99 1.46 -4.37
N SER A 136 8.53 0.40 -5.00
CA SER A 136 7.93 0.50 -6.32
C SER A 136 6.60 -0.24 -6.23
N PHE A 137 5.52 0.43 -6.63
CA PHE A 137 4.19 -0.16 -6.65
C PHE A 137 3.89 -0.73 -8.03
N ARG A 138 3.22 -1.88 -8.11
CA ARG A 138 2.86 -2.56 -9.37
C ARG A 138 2.05 -1.66 -10.32
N ALA A 139 1.38 -0.64 -9.81
CA ALA A 139 0.70 0.40 -10.58
C ALA A 139 1.59 1.08 -11.63
N ALA A 140 2.86 1.31 -11.28
CA ALA A 140 3.84 1.89 -12.20
C ALA A 140 4.19 0.94 -13.35
N TRP A 141 3.97 -0.37 -13.19
CA TRP A 141 4.31 -1.42 -14.15
C TRP A 141 3.11 -2.00 -14.93
N MET A 142 1.88 -1.86 -14.41
CA MET A 142 0.63 -2.32 -15.06
C MET A 142 0.33 -1.62 -16.40
N ARG A 143 1.09 -0.61 -16.82
CA ARG A 143 1.00 -0.06 -18.19
C ARG A 143 1.38 -1.06 -19.29
N SER A 144 1.92 -2.24 -18.96
CA SER A 144 2.69 -3.04 -19.93
C SER A 144 2.14 -4.42 -20.31
N TYR A 145 1.09 -4.95 -19.68
CA TYR A 145 0.64 -6.32 -19.95
C TYR A 145 -0.89 -6.43 -20.05
N HIS A 146 -1.36 -7.19 -21.06
CA HIS A 146 -2.57 -8.06 -21.19
C HIS A 146 -3.18 -7.92 -22.60
N HIS A 147 -2.99 -8.86 -23.55
CA HIS A 147 -3.51 -10.24 -23.72
C HIS A 147 -5.02 -10.38 -24.04
N ASN A 148 -5.32 -10.20 -25.33
CA ASN A 148 -6.03 -11.11 -26.26
C ASN A 148 -7.25 -11.93 -25.75
N LYS A 149 -8.44 -11.31 -25.84
CA LYS A 149 -9.61 -11.96 -26.46
C LYS A 149 -10.09 -11.10 -27.62
N LYS A 150 -10.24 -11.70 -28.81
CA LYS A 150 -10.56 -10.99 -30.06
C LYS A 150 -12.06 -10.69 -30.14
N HIS A 151 -12.39 -9.41 -30.29
CA HIS A 151 -13.72 -8.96 -30.72
C HIS A 151 -13.68 -8.79 -32.26
N PRO A 152 -14.68 -9.29 -33.02
CA PRO A 152 -14.69 -9.16 -34.48
C PRO A 152 -14.90 -7.69 -34.86
N GLY A 153 -13.88 -7.08 -35.48
CA GLY A 153 -13.84 -5.65 -35.83
C GLY A 153 -12.86 -4.82 -34.99
N LEU A 154 -12.58 -5.26 -33.76
CA LEU A 154 -11.46 -4.74 -32.97
C LEU A 154 -10.23 -5.62 -33.24
N THR A 155 -9.31 -5.11 -34.04
CA THR A 155 -7.98 -5.73 -34.23
C THR A 155 -7.17 -5.82 -32.93
N SER A 156 -7.62 -5.18 -31.85
CA SER A 156 -6.99 -5.19 -30.52
C SER A 156 -7.98 -5.51 -29.39
N SER A 157 -7.64 -6.45 -28.50
CA SER A 157 -8.40 -6.70 -27.27
C SER A 157 -8.45 -5.47 -26.36
N VAL A 158 -9.59 -5.22 -25.72
CA VAL A 158 -9.70 -4.20 -24.67
C VAL A 158 -8.77 -4.61 -23.51
N PRO A 159 -7.79 -3.77 -23.11
CA PRO A 159 -6.87 -4.11 -22.03
C PRO A 159 -7.59 -4.31 -20.69
N GLU A 160 -7.05 -5.18 -19.82
CA GLU A 160 -7.56 -5.37 -18.47
C GLU A 160 -7.56 -4.04 -17.68
N GLY A 161 -8.62 -3.80 -16.92
CA GLY A 161 -8.84 -2.53 -16.21
C GLY A 161 -9.28 -1.36 -17.10
N LYS A 162 -9.48 -1.59 -18.41
CA LYS A 162 -10.14 -0.64 -19.31
C LYS A 162 -11.54 -1.13 -19.66
N ILE A 163 -12.44 -0.19 -19.90
CA ILE A 163 -13.80 -0.45 -20.35
C ILE A 163 -13.93 0.20 -21.72
N LEU A 164 -14.39 -0.59 -22.70
CA LEU A 164 -14.82 -0.06 -23.98
C LEU A 164 -16.30 0.30 -23.86
N ILE A 165 -16.63 1.54 -24.21
CA ILE A 165 -18.00 2.02 -24.30
C ILE A 165 -18.19 2.49 -25.74
N GLU A 166 -19.08 1.82 -26.47
CA GLU A 166 -19.45 2.18 -27.83
C GLU A 166 -20.64 3.16 -27.80
N PHE A 167 -20.61 4.15 -28.69
CA PHE A 167 -21.66 5.16 -28.83
C PHE A 167 -22.30 5.04 -30.21
N ASP A 168 -23.63 5.11 -30.24
CA ASP A 168 -24.41 5.20 -31.47
C ASP A 168 -24.52 6.68 -31.87
N LEU A 169 -24.01 7.05 -33.04
CA LEU A 169 -23.97 8.44 -33.47
C LEU A 169 -25.31 8.95 -34.05
N ASP A 170 -26.26 8.06 -34.30
CA ASP A 170 -27.62 8.42 -34.73
C ASP A 170 -28.51 8.84 -33.54
N LEU A 171 -28.05 8.62 -32.30
CA LEU A 171 -28.72 9.00 -31.06
C LEU A 171 -28.05 10.18 -30.37
N SER A 172 -28.79 10.90 -29.52
CA SER A 172 -28.22 11.99 -28.72
C SER A 172 -27.10 11.50 -27.80
N LEU A 173 -25.90 12.05 -27.98
CA LEU A 173 -24.73 11.74 -27.15
C LEU A 173 -24.93 12.12 -25.67
N GLU A 174 -25.75 13.12 -25.36
CA GLU A 174 -25.99 13.56 -23.98
C GLU A 174 -26.66 12.45 -23.15
N ILE A 175 -27.66 11.77 -23.73
CA ILE A 175 -28.33 10.63 -23.10
C ILE A 175 -27.32 9.51 -22.90
N GLN A 176 -26.54 9.20 -23.94
CA GLN A 176 -25.57 8.11 -23.88
C GLN A 176 -24.45 8.37 -22.86
N PHE A 177 -23.97 9.61 -22.71
CA PHE A 177 -22.99 9.97 -21.68
C PHE A 177 -23.52 9.78 -20.26
N LYS A 178 -24.81 10.07 -20.02
CA LYS A 178 -25.45 9.81 -18.72
C LYS A 178 -25.43 8.31 -18.40
N HIS A 179 -25.78 7.46 -19.38
CA HIS A 179 -25.72 6.00 -19.22
C HIS A 179 -24.29 5.48 -19.06
N ALA A 180 -23.34 5.99 -19.85
CA ALA A 180 -21.93 5.64 -19.74
C ALA A 180 -21.36 5.95 -18.35
N LYS A 181 -21.70 7.11 -17.76
CA LYS A 181 -21.31 7.45 -16.37
C LYS A 181 -21.85 6.45 -15.35
N GLU A 182 -23.10 6.02 -15.49
CA GLU A 182 -23.69 5.01 -14.60
C GLU A 182 -23.05 3.63 -14.78
N ILE A 183 -22.69 3.25 -16.02
CA ILE A 183 -21.94 2.01 -16.31
C ILE A 183 -20.57 2.07 -15.63
N LEU A 184 -19.83 3.17 -15.82
CA LEU A 184 -18.52 3.38 -15.19
C LEU A 184 -18.63 3.33 -13.66
N LYS A 185 -19.65 3.97 -13.08
CA LYS A 185 -19.91 3.94 -11.64
C LYS A 185 -20.20 2.53 -11.11
N ARG A 186 -21.05 1.76 -11.81
CA ARG A 186 -21.35 0.35 -11.46
C ARG A 186 -20.15 -0.58 -11.62
N ALA A 187 -19.32 -0.31 -12.62
CA ALA A 187 -18.07 -1.02 -12.84
C ALA A 187 -16.97 -0.62 -11.83
N GLY A 188 -17.28 0.26 -10.88
CA GLY A 188 -16.32 0.70 -9.86
C GLY A 188 -15.21 1.59 -10.41
N VAL A 189 -15.38 2.17 -11.61
CA VAL A 189 -14.47 3.20 -12.13
C VAL A 189 -14.71 4.46 -11.31
N PRO A 190 -13.74 4.87 -10.46
CA PRO A 190 -13.91 6.07 -9.66
C PRO A 190 -14.03 7.26 -10.60
N ALA A 191 -15.13 8.02 -10.49
CA ALA A 191 -15.26 9.31 -11.16
C ALA A 191 -14.03 10.12 -10.80
N LYS A 192 -13.22 10.54 -11.79
CA LYS A 192 -11.88 11.17 -11.65
C LYS A 192 -11.77 11.86 -10.30
N GLU A 193 -11.29 11.11 -9.30
CA GLU A 193 -11.23 11.63 -7.95
C GLU A 193 -10.22 12.76 -8.04
N LYS A 194 -10.66 13.98 -7.75
CA LYS A 194 -9.74 15.10 -7.59
C LYS A 194 -8.97 14.81 -6.32
N TYR A 195 -7.89 14.04 -6.44
CA TYR A 195 -6.93 13.90 -5.38
C TYR A 195 -6.36 15.28 -5.09
N GLN A 196 -6.28 15.60 -3.81
CA GLN A 196 -5.84 16.87 -3.29
C GLN A 196 -4.63 16.57 -2.42
N PRO A 197 -3.42 16.45 -3.00
CA PRO A 197 -2.20 16.14 -2.25
C PRO A 197 -1.98 17.10 -1.07
N GLU A 198 -2.43 18.35 -1.20
CA GLU A 198 -2.42 19.35 -0.14
C GLU A 198 -3.20 18.96 1.12
N LYS A 199 -4.12 17.99 1.01
CA LYS A 199 -4.91 17.46 2.13
C LYS A 199 -4.34 16.18 2.74
N PHE A 200 -3.33 15.57 2.13
CA PHE A 200 -2.76 14.31 2.62
C PHE A 200 -2.22 14.40 4.06
N PRO A 201 -1.52 15.48 4.48
CA PRO A 201 -1.14 15.63 5.89
C PRO A 201 -2.35 15.57 6.84
N SER A 202 -3.43 16.30 6.52
CA SER A 202 -4.65 16.29 7.33
C SER A 202 -5.32 14.91 7.34
N TYR A 203 -5.31 14.19 6.22
CA TYR A 203 -5.84 12.82 6.14
C TYR A 203 -5.08 11.86 7.05
N LEU A 204 -3.74 11.92 7.06
CA LEU A 204 -2.92 11.09 7.95
C LEU A 204 -3.16 11.45 9.43
N ARG A 205 -3.21 12.75 9.76
CA ARG A 205 -3.54 13.22 11.12
C ARG A 205 -4.88 12.66 11.61
N ILE A 206 -5.90 12.64 10.76
CA ILE A 206 -7.21 12.11 11.14
C ILE A 206 -7.20 10.59 11.30
N LEU A 207 -6.39 9.86 10.50
CA LEU A 207 -6.19 8.43 10.71
C LEU A 207 -5.52 8.15 12.06
N ASP A 208 -4.46 8.90 12.38
CA ASP A 208 -3.70 8.73 13.62
C ASP A 208 -4.50 9.16 14.86
N ALA A 209 -5.38 10.17 14.73
CA ALA A 209 -6.32 10.58 15.78
C ALA A 209 -7.48 9.60 16.01
N ARG A 210 -7.75 8.72 15.03
CA ARG A 210 -8.81 7.70 15.05
C ARG A 210 -8.19 6.31 15.16
N THR A 211 -7.58 6.03 16.30
CA THR A 211 -7.25 4.64 16.65
C THR A 211 -8.56 3.86 16.87
N GLU A 212 -8.56 2.56 16.60
CA GLU A 212 -9.76 1.72 16.73
C GLU A 212 -10.13 1.48 18.21
N GLU A 213 -9.17 1.64 19.13
CA GLU A 213 -9.31 1.35 20.55
C GLU A 213 -9.93 2.51 21.36
N ASP A 214 -9.68 3.77 21.00
CA ASP A 214 -10.29 4.95 21.63
C ASP A 214 -10.55 6.09 20.62
N PRO A 215 -11.64 6.00 19.83
CA PRO A 215 -11.87 6.94 18.76
C PRO A 215 -12.35 8.29 19.31
N LEU A 216 -11.47 9.29 19.28
CA LEU A 216 -11.84 10.68 19.54
C LEU A 216 -13.03 11.11 18.64
N SER A 217 -13.91 11.95 19.18
CA SER A 217 -15.03 12.48 18.42
C SER A 217 -14.52 13.27 17.20
N PHE A 218 -15.18 13.13 16.05
CA PHE A 218 -14.80 13.88 14.84
C PHE A 218 -14.84 15.39 15.08
N GLU A 219 -15.69 15.85 15.99
CA GLU A 219 -15.76 17.25 16.40
C GLU A 219 -14.46 17.72 17.05
N LYS A 220 -13.92 16.94 18.00
CA LYS A 220 -12.66 17.28 18.68
C LYS A 220 -11.48 17.23 17.71
N ILE A 221 -11.42 16.21 16.85
CA ILE A 221 -10.38 16.10 15.82
C ILE A 221 -10.47 17.28 14.85
N GLY A 222 -11.67 17.62 14.40
CA GLY A 222 -11.89 18.69 13.43
C GLY A 222 -11.51 20.07 13.93
N LYS A 223 -11.77 20.37 15.20
CA LYS A 223 -11.34 21.66 15.79
C LYS A 223 -9.82 21.83 15.78
N ILE A 224 -9.05 20.74 15.75
CA ILE A 224 -7.59 20.75 15.75
C ILE A 224 -7.04 20.67 14.31
N VAL A 225 -7.62 19.82 13.46
CA VAL A 225 -7.11 19.57 12.11
C VAL A 225 -7.65 20.57 11.08
N TYR A 226 -8.86 21.11 11.29
CA TYR A 226 -9.55 22.07 10.44
C TYR A 226 -10.16 23.23 11.25
N PRO A 227 -9.35 24.00 12.00
CA PRO A 227 -9.84 25.07 12.87
C PRO A 227 -10.63 26.16 12.13
N GLU A 228 -10.38 26.34 10.83
CA GLU A 228 -11.04 27.30 9.95
C GLU A 228 -12.40 26.85 9.41
N SER A 229 -12.75 25.56 9.56
CA SER A 229 -14.00 25.01 9.06
C SER A 229 -15.17 25.46 9.94
N SER A 230 -16.27 25.94 9.33
CA SER A 230 -17.52 26.23 10.06
C SER A 230 -18.20 24.97 10.62
N GLU A 231 -17.93 23.80 10.03
CA GLU A 231 -18.44 22.49 10.48
C GLU A 231 -17.31 21.45 10.70
N PRO A 232 -16.44 21.64 11.69
CA PRO A 232 -15.21 20.85 11.84
C PRO A 232 -15.45 19.34 11.96
N GLY A 233 -16.49 18.91 12.68
CA GLY A 233 -16.85 17.50 12.80
C GLY A 233 -17.33 16.86 11.49
N SER A 234 -18.12 17.59 10.69
CA SER A 234 -18.61 17.15 9.37
C SER A 234 -17.45 17.00 8.38
N THR A 235 -16.58 18.02 8.32
CA THR A 235 -15.37 18.03 7.49
C THR A 235 -14.44 16.88 7.84
N SER A 236 -14.16 16.66 9.12
CA SER A 236 -13.31 15.56 9.58
C SER A 236 -13.86 14.17 9.26
N ARG A 237 -15.18 13.98 9.40
CA ARG A 237 -15.84 12.72 9.05
C ARG A 237 -15.69 12.41 7.55
N LYS A 238 -15.84 13.41 6.68
CA LYS A 238 -15.64 13.25 5.23
C LYS A 238 -14.19 12.94 4.91
N ALA A 239 -13.26 13.69 5.48
CA ALA A 239 -11.82 13.48 5.32
C ALA A 239 -11.38 12.09 5.78
N TYR A 240 -11.90 11.59 6.91
CA TYR A 240 -11.62 10.23 7.38
C TYR A 240 -12.05 9.13 6.39
N LYS A 241 -13.22 9.29 5.76
CA LYS A 241 -13.67 8.33 4.73
C LYS A 241 -12.69 8.25 3.56
N ILE A 242 -12.20 9.41 3.10
CA ILE A 242 -11.20 9.49 2.02
C ILE A 242 -9.88 8.89 2.48
N ALA A 243 -9.40 9.27 3.67
CA ALA A 243 -8.16 8.78 4.25
C ALA A 243 -8.15 7.24 4.39
N ARG A 244 -9.27 6.63 4.80
CA ARG A 244 -9.43 5.18 4.85
C ARG A 244 -9.36 4.53 3.47
N LEU A 245 -9.99 5.13 2.46
CA LEU A 245 -9.94 4.61 1.08
C LEU A 245 -8.51 4.65 0.54
N LEU A 246 -7.78 5.74 0.77
CA LEU A 246 -6.36 5.86 0.44
C LEU A 246 -5.56 4.77 1.16
N ARG A 247 -5.65 4.68 2.49
CA ARG A 247 -4.96 3.68 3.32
C ARG A 247 -5.22 2.24 2.91
N ASN A 248 -6.48 1.88 2.67
CA ASN A 248 -6.88 0.48 2.52
C ASN A 248 -6.80 -0.02 1.08
N SER A 249 -7.00 0.84 0.08
CA SER A 249 -7.27 0.36 -1.28
C SER A 249 -6.66 1.18 -2.39
N LEU A 250 -6.32 2.45 -2.16
CA LEU A 250 -5.88 3.37 -3.21
C LEU A 250 -4.46 3.90 -3.05
N PHE A 251 -3.74 3.56 -1.97
CA PHE A 251 -2.39 4.06 -1.70
C PHE A 251 -1.43 3.81 -2.87
N TRP A 252 -1.53 2.65 -3.52
CA TRP A 252 -0.69 2.26 -4.65
C TRP A 252 -0.90 3.13 -5.90
N LYS A 253 -2.02 3.86 -6.00
CA LYS A 253 -2.30 4.79 -7.09
C LYS A 253 -1.70 6.17 -6.85
N ILE A 254 -1.39 6.53 -5.61
CA ILE A 254 -0.89 7.86 -5.24
C ILE A 254 0.34 8.30 -6.07
N PRO A 255 1.33 7.43 -6.36
CA PRO A 255 2.47 7.82 -7.20
C PRO A 255 2.04 8.29 -8.59
N LEU A 256 0.98 7.71 -9.16
CA LEU A 256 0.47 8.10 -10.49
C LEU A 256 -0.29 9.44 -10.51
N LEU A 257 -0.57 9.99 -9.33
CA LEU A 257 -1.44 11.15 -9.12
C LEU A 257 -0.66 12.38 -8.67
N VAL A 258 0.48 12.17 -8.02
CA VAL A 258 1.35 13.21 -7.49
C VAL A 258 2.58 13.41 -8.38
N ASP A 259 3.13 12.32 -8.95
CA ASP A 259 4.29 12.33 -9.84
C ASP A 259 3.86 12.32 -11.32
#